data_AF-A0A970U0W9-F1
#
_entry.id   AF-A0A970U0W9-F1
#
_cell.length_a   1.000
_cell.length_b   1.000
_cell.length_c   1.000
_cell.angle_alpha   90.00
_cell.angle_beta   90.00
_cell.angle_gamma   90.00
#
_symmetry.space_group_name_H-M   'P 1'
#
loop_
_entity.id
_entity.type
_entity.pdbx_description
1 polymer ?
#
loop_
_entity_poly.entity_id
_entity_poly.type
_entity_poly.pdbx_seq_one_letter_code
_entity_poly.pdbx_strand_id
1 'polypeptide(L)'
;MNLFDYAIKMEREGEQYYREQAARNPDHAISRVFTLLAEAEVKHAQLLQRRADRLSVDQDLAALRSDKTFFASLDDFKTGAITIPRQVDVYEMALGLEKKSIEEYTRLKETTTDTADQQLLDFLIEQEEQHYALFEQLVTLLRRPVDWVEDAEFGKRDEY
;
A
#
# COMPACT_ATOMS: atom_id res chain seq x y z
N MET A 1 -23.02 13.28 -5.77
CA MET A 1 -22.03 12.56 -4.95
C MET A 1 -21.51 13.53 -3.93
N ASN A 2 -21.63 13.16 -2.66
CA ASN A 2 -20.88 13.78 -1.58
C ASN A 2 -19.39 13.45 -1.79
N LEU A 3 -18.52 14.30 -1.30
CA LEU A 3 -17.06 14.18 -1.37
C LEU A 3 -16.58 12.84 -0.76
N PHE A 4 -17.22 12.44 0.35
CA PHE A 4 -17.01 11.14 0.98
C PHE A 4 -17.45 9.96 0.11
N ASP A 5 -18.49 10.09 -0.73
CA ASP A 5 -18.93 8.99 -1.62
C ASP A 5 -17.85 8.65 -2.65
N TYR A 6 -17.13 9.67 -3.12
CA TYR A 6 -16.03 9.49 -4.05
C TYR A 6 -14.84 8.80 -3.38
N ALA A 7 -14.46 9.26 -2.18
CA ALA A 7 -13.40 8.62 -1.39
C ALA A 7 -13.73 7.15 -1.07
N ILE A 8 -14.94 6.85 -0.59
CA ILE A 8 -15.37 5.47 -0.30
C ILE A 8 -15.34 4.59 -1.56
N LYS A 9 -15.70 5.15 -2.71
CA LYS A 9 -15.62 4.42 -3.98
C LYS A 9 -14.17 4.09 -4.34
N MET A 10 -13.26 5.04 -4.18
CA MET A 10 -11.83 4.86 -4.43
C MET A 10 -11.24 3.75 -3.57
N GLU A 11 -11.56 3.73 -2.27
CA GLU A 11 -11.15 2.66 -1.34
C GLU A 11 -11.66 1.28 -1.79
N ARG A 12 -12.92 1.18 -2.24
CA ARG A 12 -13.48 -0.08 -2.76
C ARG A 12 -12.84 -0.53 -4.07
N GLU A 13 -12.45 0.42 -4.92
CA GLU A 13 -11.72 0.11 -6.15
C GLU A 13 -10.31 -0.42 -5.82
N GLY A 14 -9.63 0.17 -4.82
CA GLY A 14 -8.36 -0.32 -4.29
C GLY A 14 -8.48 -1.73 -3.68
N GLU A 15 -9.47 -1.92 -2.79
CA GLU A 15 -9.78 -3.24 -2.20
C GLU A 15 -9.96 -4.30 -3.29
N GLN A 16 -10.82 -4.03 -4.27
CA GLN A 16 -11.11 -4.98 -5.34
C GLN A 16 -9.84 -5.30 -6.12
N TYR A 17 -9.07 -4.28 -6.49
CA TYR A 17 -7.82 -4.46 -7.20
C TYR A 17 -6.87 -5.38 -6.44
N TYR A 18 -6.68 -5.15 -5.13
CA TYR A 18 -5.80 -5.96 -4.30
C TYR A 18 -6.31 -7.38 -4.08
N ARG A 19 -7.62 -7.59 -3.89
CA ARG A 19 -8.21 -8.93 -3.83
C ARG A 19 -7.97 -9.70 -5.13
N GLU A 20 -8.11 -9.05 -6.28
CA GLU A 20 -7.85 -9.67 -7.58
C GLU A 20 -6.37 -10.03 -7.74
N GLN A 21 -5.44 -9.15 -7.37
CA GLN A 21 -4.01 -9.45 -7.48
C GLN A 21 -3.57 -10.56 -6.53
N ALA A 22 -4.14 -10.62 -5.31
CA ALA A 22 -3.91 -11.71 -4.37
C ALA A 22 -4.37 -13.06 -4.95
N ALA A 23 -5.56 -13.09 -5.56
CA ALA A 23 -6.12 -14.30 -6.16
C ALA A 23 -5.38 -14.76 -7.42
N ARG A 24 -4.78 -13.82 -8.19
CA ARG A 24 -3.99 -14.13 -9.39
C ARG A 24 -2.57 -14.63 -9.08
N ASN A 25 -2.08 -14.39 -7.87
CA ASN A 25 -0.72 -14.74 -7.47
C ASN A 25 -0.67 -15.65 -6.21
N PRO A 26 -1.51 -16.70 -6.10
CA PRO A 26 -1.78 -17.39 -4.83
C PRO A 26 -0.53 -18.06 -4.21
N ASP A 27 0.42 -18.47 -5.04
CA ASP A 27 1.65 -19.16 -4.61
C ASP A 27 2.83 -18.20 -4.34
N HIS A 28 2.62 -16.89 -4.50
CA HIS A 28 3.65 -15.89 -4.28
C HIS A 28 3.43 -15.18 -2.95
N ALA A 29 4.50 -14.87 -2.22
CA ALA A 29 4.37 -14.17 -0.94
C ALA A 29 3.75 -12.76 -1.08
N ILE A 30 3.78 -12.18 -2.28
CA ILE A 30 3.11 -10.90 -2.57
C ILE A 30 1.57 -11.02 -2.46
N SER A 31 0.98 -12.21 -2.62
CA SER A 31 -0.47 -12.39 -2.42
C SER A 31 -0.89 -12.08 -0.98
N ARG A 32 -0.04 -12.39 0.00
CA ARG A 32 -0.29 -12.01 1.39
C ARG A 32 -0.25 -10.50 1.59
N VAL A 33 0.69 -9.81 0.93
CA VAL A 33 0.78 -8.34 0.96
C VAL A 33 -0.48 -7.71 0.36
N PHE A 34 -0.91 -8.16 -0.83
CA PHE A 34 -2.15 -7.69 -1.44
C PHE A 34 -3.37 -7.99 -0.57
N THR A 35 -3.42 -9.14 0.11
CA THR A 35 -4.52 -9.46 1.03
C THR A 35 -4.56 -8.49 2.21
N LEU A 36 -3.41 -8.16 2.80
CA LEU A 36 -3.32 -7.21 3.91
C LEU A 36 -3.71 -5.79 3.49
N LEU A 37 -3.28 -5.35 2.30
CA LEU A 37 -3.68 -4.05 1.74
C LEU A 37 -5.19 -3.99 1.49
N ALA A 38 -5.78 -5.04 0.89
CA ALA A 38 -7.23 -5.10 0.72
C ALA A 38 -7.99 -5.00 2.06
N GLU A 39 -7.45 -5.57 3.13
CA GLU A 39 -8.03 -5.44 4.48
C GLU A 39 -7.86 -4.04 5.07
N ALA A 40 -6.79 -3.33 4.72
CA ALA A 40 -6.60 -1.92 5.07
C ALA A 40 -7.64 -1.04 4.37
N GLU A 41 -7.84 -1.20 3.05
CA GLU A 41 -8.81 -0.38 2.30
C GLU A 41 -10.25 -0.60 2.77
N VAL A 42 -10.60 -1.82 3.20
CA VAL A 42 -11.89 -2.08 3.85
C VAL A 42 -12.07 -1.24 5.10
N LYS A 43 -11.03 -1.14 5.95
CA LYS A 43 -11.06 -0.33 7.17
C LYS A 43 -11.13 1.16 6.83
N HIS A 44 -10.40 1.63 5.82
CA HIS A 44 -10.47 3.01 5.33
C HIS A 44 -11.88 3.38 4.86
N ALA A 45 -12.48 2.55 4.00
CA ALA A 45 -13.85 2.72 3.53
C ALA A 45 -14.87 2.76 4.69
N GLN A 46 -14.67 1.93 5.72
CA GLN A 46 -15.52 1.92 6.91
C GLN A 46 -15.39 3.20 7.73
N LEU A 47 -14.18 3.71 7.94
CA LEU A 47 -13.95 4.97 8.65
C LEU A 47 -14.62 6.14 7.90
N LEU A 48 -14.41 6.21 6.58
CA LEU A 48 -15.03 7.24 5.72
C LEU A 48 -16.55 7.16 5.75
N GLN A 49 -17.12 5.95 5.68
CA GLN A 49 -18.57 5.75 5.76
C GLN A 49 -19.13 6.18 7.11
N ARG A 50 -18.51 5.74 8.23
CA ARG A 50 -18.93 6.16 9.58
C ARG A 50 -18.89 7.67 9.72
N ARG A 51 -17.85 8.30 9.18
CA ARG A 51 -17.71 9.76 9.23
C ARG A 51 -18.76 10.46 8.36
N ALA A 52 -19.05 9.94 7.17
CA ALA A 52 -20.14 10.43 6.31
C ALA A 52 -21.51 10.34 7.00
N ASP A 53 -21.71 9.30 7.82
CA ASP A 53 -22.91 9.11 8.66
C ASP A 53 -22.90 9.98 9.93
N ARG A 54 -21.93 10.89 10.07
CA ARG A 54 -21.71 11.79 11.22
C ARG A 54 -21.46 11.06 12.55
N LEU A 55 -20.92 9.85 12.49
CA LEU A 55 -20.46 9.12 13.67
C LEU A 55 -19.03 9.53 14.03
N SER A 56 -18.68 9.41 15.31
CA SER A 56 -17.28 9.54 15.76
C SER A 56 -16.49 8.31 15.33
N VAL A 57 -15.23 8.54 14.94
CA VAL A 57 -14.26 7.53 14.53
C VAL A 57 -13.03 7.52 15.44
N ASP A 58 -13.04 8.28 16.54
CA ASP A 58 -11.85 8.51 17.38
C ASP A 58 -11.31 7.21 18.00
N GLN A 59 -12.22 6.33 18.44
CA GLN A 59 -11.88 5.03 18.98
C GLN A 59 -11.31 4.09 17.91
N ASP A 60 -11.91 4.10 16.71
CA ASP A 60 -11.47 3.29 15.58
C ASP A 60 -10.06 3.73 15.12
N LEU A 61 -9.84 5.06 15.00
CA LEU A 61 -8.53 5.65 14.69
C LEU A 61 -7.47 5.32 15.74
N ALA A 62 -7.81 5.42 17.03
CA ALA A 62 -6.88 5.09 18.11
C ALA A 62 -6.47 3.61 18.08
N ALA A 63 -7.43 2.71 17.83
CA ALA A 63 -7.17 1.29 17.70
C ALA A 63 -6.25 1.00 16.51
N LEU A 64 -6.54 1.57 15.34
CA LEU A 64 -5.76 1.34 14.12
C LEU A 64 -4.34 1.92 14.21
N ARG A 65 -4.16 3.10 14.80
CA ARG A 65 -2.81 3.65 15.05
C ARG A 65 -1.97 2.80 16.01
N SER A 66 -2.62 2.05 16.89
CA SER A 66 -1.94 1.12 17.81
C SER A 66 -1.64 -0.24 17.18
N ASP A 67 -2.26 -0.55 16.04
CA ASP A 67 -2.12 -1.81 15.32
C ASP A 67 -0.80 -1.82 14.51
N LYS A 68 0.25 -2.34 15.13
CA LYS A 68 1.57 -2.51 14.47
C LYS A 68 1.64 -3.71 13.53
N THR A 69 0.56 -4.48 13.41
CA THR A 69 0.59 -5.81 12.77
C THR A 69 0.79 -5.72 11.27
N PHE A 70 0.31 -4.64 10.64
CA PHE A 70 0.52 -4.37 9.22
C PHE A 70 2.02 -4.21 8.89
N PHE A 71 2.73 -3.31 9.58
CA PHE A 71 4.16 -3.06 9.32
C PHE A 71 5.06 -4.24 9.66
N ALA A 72 4.77 -4.95 10.76
CA ALA A 72 5.54 -6.13 11.12
C ALA A 72 5.50 -7.19 10.00
N SER A 73 4.36 -7.30 9.31
CA SER A 73 4.20 -8.22 8.18
C SER A 73 4.97 -7.77 6.92
N LEU A 74 5.28 -6.49 6.78
CA LEU A 74 6.04 -5.93 5.66
C LEU A 74 7.56 -6.06 5.84
N ASP A 75 8.06 -5.99 7.07
CA ASP A 75 9.49 -6.22 7.34
C ASP A 75 9.90 -7.67 7.11
N ASP A 76 9.01 -8.62 7.41
CA ASP A 76 9.18 -10.04 7.04
C ASP A 76 9.24 -10.23 5.52
N PHE A 77 8.49 -9.42 4.77
CA PHE A 77 8.49 -9.45 3.30
C PHE A 77 9.82 -8.95 2.71
N LYS A 78 10.52 -8.01 3.37
CA LYS A 78 11.81 -7.49 2.92
C LYS A 78 12.99 -8.45 3.16
N THR A 79 12.87 -9.34 4.14
CA THR A 79 13.96 -10.21 4.60
C THR A 79 13.91 -11.63 4.02
N GLY A 80 12.75 -12.04 3.49
CA GLY A 80 12.59 -13.35 2.84
C GLY A 80 13.16 -13.40 1.42
N ALA A 81 13.75 -14.54 1.05
CA ALA A 81 14.07 -14.91 -0.33
C ALA A 81 12.79 -15.17 -1.16
N ILE A 82 11.95 -14.15 -1.26
CA ILE A 82 10.63 -14.22 -1.88
C ILE A 82 10.80 -14.04 -3.37
N THR A 83 10.35 -15.03 -4.14
CA THR A 83 10.20 -14.89 -5.59
C THR A 83 9.02 -13.97 -5.88
N ILE A 84 9.31 -12.67 -6.04
CA ILE A 84 8.34 -11.66 -6.46
C ILE A 84 8.15 -11.78 -7.97
N PRO A 85 6.91 -11.94 -8.47
CA PRO A 85 6.66 -11.95 -9.91
C PRO A 85 7.16 -10.67 -10.56
N ARG A 86 7.85 -10.76 -11.70
CA ARG A 86 8.23 -9.60 -12.53
C ARG A 86 7.02 -9.05 -13.31
N GLN A 87 5.96 -8.72 -12.58
CA GLN A 87 4.74 -8.10 -13.09
C GLN A 87 4.79 -6.60 -12.77
N VAL A 88 5.78 -5.89 -13.32
CA VAL A 88 6.05 -4.48 -12.99
C VAL A 88 4.80 -3.61 -13.15
N ASP A 89 4.05 -3.81 -14.23
CA ASP A 89 2.81 -3.08 -14.53
C ASP A 89 1.77 -3.18 -13.40
N VAL A 90 1.70 -4.31 -12.68
CA VAL A 90 0.76 -4.52 -11.55
C VAL A 90 1.13 -3.61 -10.38
N TYR A 91 2.43 -3.47 -10.10
CA TYR A 91 2.91 -2.63 -9.01
C TYR A 91 2.85 -1.14 -9.38
N GLU A 92 3.03 -0.80 -10.66
CA GLU A 92 2.86 0.57 -11.14
C GLU A 92 1.42 1.04 -11.14
N MET A 93 0.48 0.14 -11.46
CA MET A 93 -0.94 0.42 -11.29
C MET A 93 -1.27 0.64 -9.81
N ALA A 94 -0.74 -0.19 -8.90
CA ALA A 94 -0.92 0.01 -7.46
C ALA A 94 -0.39 1.38 -7.00
N LEU A 95 0.83 1.76 -7.40
CA LEU A 95 1.38 3.11 -7.15
C LEU A 95 0.47 4.23 -7.64
N GLY A 96 -0.13 4.06 -8.82
CA GLY A 96 -1.07 5.02 -9.38
C GLY A 96 -2.34 5.17 -8.55
N LEU A 97 -2.87 4.07 -8.01
CA LEU A 97 -4.01 4.07 -7.10
C LEU A 97 -3.67 4.80 -5.80
N GLU A 98 -2.57 4.42 -5.16
CA GLU A 98 -2.14 5.03 -3.89
C GLU A 98 -1.88 6.53 -4.01
N LYS A 99 -1.16 6.93 -5.07
CA LYS A 99 -0.88 8.33 -5.33
C LYS A 99 -2.17 9.14 -5.52
N LYS A 100 -3.15 8.58 -6.22
CA LYS A 100 -4.44 9.23 -6.42
C LYS A 100 -5.20 9.39 -5.10
N SER A 101 -5.13 8.39 -4.22
CA SER A 101 -5.72 8.46 -2.88
C SER A 101 -5.09 9.56 -2.03
N ILE A 102 -3.75 9.60 -1.98
CA ILE A 102 -2.98 10.65 -1.27
C ILE A 102 -3.35 12.06 -1.76
N GLU A 103 -3.35 12.25 -3.07
CA GLU A 103 -3.69 13.55 -3.69
C GLU A 103 -5.11 13.99 -3.34
N GLU A 104 -6.06 13.06 -3.37
CA GLU A 104 -7.45 13.38 -3.03
C GLU A 104 -7.59 13.70 -1.55
N TYR A 105 -7.08 12.87 -0.65
CA TYR A 105 -7.17 13.13 0.80
C TYR A 105 -6.49 14.43 1.21
N THR A 106 -5.35 14.76 0.61
CA THR A 106 -4.68 16.04 0.83
C THR A 106 -5.58 17.20 0.41
N ARG A 107 -6.21 17.11 -0.76
CA ARG A 107 -7.19 18.10 -1.23
C ARG A 107 -8.39 18.22 -0.29
N LEU A 108 -8.92 17.09 0.20
CA LEU A 108 -10.03 17.09 1.15
C LEU A 108 -9.66 17.82 2.43
N LYS A 109 -8.46 17.55 2.96
CA LYS A 109 -7.96 18.12 4.21
C LYS A 109 -7.85 19.63 4.13
N GLU A 110 -7.42 20.18 3.00
CA GLU A 110 -7.33 21.62 2.76
C GLU A 110 -8.70 22.32 2.75
N THR A 111 -9.77 21.58 2.41
CA THR A 111 -11.13 22.13 2.29
C THR A 111 -11.98 21.99 3.55
N THR A 112 -11.61 21.08 4.47
CA THR A 112 -12.35 20.87 5.71
C THR A 112 -11.81 21.73 6.87
N THR A 113 -12.72 22.23 7.70
CA THR A 113 -12.42 22.96 8.94
C THR A 113 -12.74 22.15 10.19
N ASP A 114 -13.35 20.96 10.04
CA ASP A 114 -13.69 20.08 11.15
C ASP A 114 -12.43 19.31 11.59
N THR A 115 -12.08 19.43 12.87
CA THR A 115 -10.87 18.81 13.42
C THR A 115 -10.90 17.27 13.36
N ALA A 116 -12.07 16.65 13.49
CA ALA A 116 -12.20 15.20 13.39
C ALA A 116 -12.02 14.73 11.94
N ASP A 117 -12.53 15.48 10.96
CA ASP A 117 -12.25 15.21 9.54
C ASP A 117 -10.76 15.33 9.24
N GLN A 118 -10.11 16.38 9.73
CA GLN A 118 -8.67 16.58 9.54
C GLN A 118 -7.85 15.43 10.13
N GLN A 119 -8.19 14.98 11.34
CA GLN A 119 -7.50 13.86 11.98
C GLN A 119 -7.70 12.52 11.28
N LEU A 120 -8.88 12.29 10.70
CA LEU A 120 -9.16 11.11 9.86
C LEU A 120 -8.36 11.18 8.56
N LEU A 121 -8.38 12.31 7.87
CA LEU A 121 -7.66 12.50 6.61
C LEU A 121 -6.15 12.41 6.79
N ASP A 122 -5.61 12.95 7.89
CA ASP A 122 -4.20 12.77 8.25
C ASP A 122 -3.82 11.31 8.41
N PHE A 123 -4.65 10.54 9.11
CA PHE A 123 -4.43 9.11 9.25
C PHE A 123 -4.46 8.39 7.90
N LEU A 124 -5.44 8.67 7.05
CA LEU A 124 -5.56 8.03 5.73
C LEU A 124 -4.35 8.38 4.85
N ILE A 125 -3.94 9.65 4.78
CA ILE A 125 -2.75 10.07 4.03
C ILE A 125 -1.51 9.32 4.51
N GLU A 126 -1.30 9.23 5.83
CA GLU A 126 -0.17 8.50 6.40
C GLU A 126 -0.17 7.01 6.02
N GLN A 127 -1.35 6.36 5.96
CA GLN A 127 -1.47 4.96 5.53
C GLN A 127 -1.18 4.80 4.02
N GLU A 128 -1.79 5.63 3.17
CA GLU A 128 -1.56 5.52 1.71
C GLU A 128 -0.12 5.85 1.32
N GLU A 129 0.55 6.77 2.02
CA GLU A 129 1.98 7.03 1.80
C GLU A 129 2.84 5.79 2.10
N GLN A 130 2.45 4.98 3.08
CA GLN A 130 3.16 3.74 3.40
C GLN A 130 2.89 2.65 2.36
N HIS A 131 1.65 2.54 1.89
CA HIS A 131 1.27 1.66 0.78
C HIS A 131 2.04 2.04 -0.50
N TYR A 132 2.09 3.33 -0.82
CA TYR A 132 2.85 3.88 -1.94
C TYR A 132 4.34 3.53 -1.82
N ALA A 133 4.95 3.81 -0.66
CA ALA A 133 6.37 3.54 -0.43
C ALA A 133 6.72 2.05 -0.59
N LEU A 134 5.82 1.15 -0.19
CA LEU A 134 5.98 -0.29 -0.41
C LEU A 134 6.06 -0.63 -1.90
N PHE A 135 5.11 -0.17 -2.71
CA PHE A 135 5.12 -0.46 -4.15
C PHE A 135 6.25 0.27 -4.89
N GLU A 136 6.67 1.44 -4.41
CA GLU A 136 7.79 2.18 -5.00
C GLU A 136 9.10 1.40 -4.84
N GLN A 137 9.30 0.81 -3.66
CA GLN A 137 10.42 -0.09 -3.39
C GLN A 137 10.37 -1.32 -4.29
N LEU A 138 9.20 -1.95 -4.45
CA LEU A 138 9.01 -3.11 -5.33
C LEU A 138 9.34 -2.80 -6.79
N VAL A 139 8.79 -1.72 -7.33
CA VAL A 139 9.04 -1.28 -8.71
C VAL A 139 10.52 -0.95 -8.90
N THR A 140 11.14 -0.26 -7.94
CA THR A 140 12.58 0.05 -7.98
C THR A 140 13.43 -1.21 -8.01
N LEU A 141 13.14 -2.21 -7.18
CA LEU A 141 13.88 -3.47 -7.14
C LEU A 141 13.75 -4.26 -8.44
N LEU A 142 12.58 -4.27 -9.07
CA LEU A 142 12.32 -5.04 -10.29
C LEU A 142 12.81 -4.36 -11.57
N ARG A 143 12.88 -3.02 -11.56
CA ARG A 143 13.41 -2.20 -12.66
C ARG A 143 14.92 -2.06 -12.64
N ARG A 144 15.57 -2.28 -11.49
CA ARG A 144 17.04 -2.41 -11.48
C ARG A 144 17.43 -3.51 -12.46
N PRO A 145 18.38 -3.26 -13.38
CA PRO A 145 19.03 -4.35 -14.10
C PRO A 145 19.46 -5.36 -13.05
N VAL A 146 19.25 -6.65 -13.32
CA VAL A 146 20.03 -7.66 -12.61
C VAL A 146 21.45 -7.34 -13.01
N ASP A 147 22.15 -6.52 -12.22
CA ASP A 147 23.59 -6.41 -12.36
C ASP A 147 24.06 -7.82 -12.15
N TRP A 148 24.46 -8.37 -13.28
CA TRP A 148 25.16 -9.61 -13.45
C TRP A 148 26.14 -9.65 -12.29
N VAL A 149 25.85 -10.51 -11.31
CA VAL A 149 26.94 -11.13 -10.55
C VAL A 149 27.62 -11.98 -11.61
N GLU A 150 28.44 -11.33 -12.45
CA GLU A 150 29.61 -11.95 -13.03
C GLU A 150 30.41 -12.41 -11.83
N ASP A 151 30.06 -13.60 -11.36
CA ASP A 151 31.00 -14.70 -11.21
C ASP A 151 32.44 -14.18 -11.11
N ALA A 152 32.79 -13.68 -9.92
CA ALA A 152 34.16 -13.38 -9.54
C ALA A 152 34.98 -14.68 -9.36
N GLU A 153 34.69 -15.71 -10.16
CA GLU A 153 35.17 -17.07 -9.99
C GLU A 153 35.51 -17.78 -11.31
N PHE A 154 35.89 -17.07 -12.39
CA PHE A 154 36.65 -17.71 -13.47
C PHE A 154 37.88 -16.92 -13.91
N GLY A 155 39.03 -17.40 -13.43
CA GLY A 155 40.34 -17.06 -13.96
C GLY A 155 41.40 -17.00 -12.88
N LYS A 156 41.79 -18.14 -12.30
CA LYS A 156 43.12 -18.26 -11.70
C LYS A 156 44.14 -17.77 -12.74
N ARG A 157 44.77 -16.64 -12.47
CA ARG A 157 45.96 -16.25 -13.22
C ARG A 157 47.10 -17.07 -12.62
N ASP A 158 47.59 -18.04 -13.38
CA ASP A 158 48.86 -18.68 -13.06
C ASP A 158 49.95 -17.60 -13.06
N GLU A 159 50.68 -17.54 -11.95
CA GLU A 159 51.92 -16.77 -11.85
C GLU A 159 52.96 -17.39 -12.77
N TYR A 160 53.46 -16.60 -13.73
CA TYR A 160 54.78 -16.76 -14.34
C TYR A 160 55.34 -15.40 -14.73
#